data_AF-T0HMF2-F1
#
_entry.id   AF-T0HMF2-F1
#
_cell.length_a   1.000
_cell.length_b   1.000
_cell.length_c   1.000
_cell.angle_alpha   90.00
_cell.angle_beta   90.00
_cell.angle_gamma   90.00
#
_symmetry.space_group_name_H-M   'P 1'
#
loop_
_entity.id
_entity.type
_entity.pdbx_description
1 polymer ?
#
loop_
_entity_poly.entity_id
_entity_poly.type
_entity_poly.pdbx_seq_one_letter_code
_entity_poly.pdbx_strand_id
1 'polypeptide(L)'
;MTKIAFRSEGPASLRAWLESQAGSGEARITTRYLPKRVEEMTGGSLYWIHAHTIIGRSPLLGFEETGQGRYWVRLAPRLIPVRTSPKRAHQGWRYLEDKDAPPDLGSGEADDLEAMPPALLGELTRLGLV
;
A
#
# COMPACT_ATOMS: atom_id res chain seq x y z
N MET A 1 -7.37 -4.83 9.55
CA MET A 1 -8.23 -4.44 8.40
C MET A 1 -7.64 -3.30 7.57
N THR A 2 -7.52 -3.53 6.25
CA THR A 2 -6.65 -2.74 5.38
C THR A 2 -7.30 -2.56 4.00
N LYS A 3 -7.24 -1.37 3.39
CA LYS A 3 -7.96 -1.05 2.12
C LYS A 3 -7.04 -0.99 0.91
N ILE A 4 -7.59 -1.27 -0.27
CA ILE A 4 -7.01 -1.08 -1.60
C ILE A 4 -7.30 0.28 -2.29
N ALA A 5 -6.28 0.90 -2.91
CA ALA A 5 -6.25 1.68 -4.19
C ALA A 5 -5.77 3.15 -4.20
N PHE A 6 -4.82 3.48 -5.12
CA PHE A 6 -4.89 4.55 -6.13
C PHE A 6 -3.76 4.40 -7.20
N ARG A 7 -4.00 4.91 -8.43
CA ARG A 7 -3.15 4.80 -9.63
C ARG A 7 -1.73 5.36 -9.40
N SER A 8 -0.72 4.52 -9.56
CA SER A 8 0.59 4.94 -10.03
C SER A 8 0.85 4.33 -11.41
N GLU A 9 1.62 5.04 -12.24
CA GLU A 9 2.05 4.56 -13.56
C GLU A 9 2.86 3.24 -13.48
N GLY A 10 3.46 2.99 -12.31
CA GLY A 10 4.07 1.71 -11.94
C GLY A 10 4.44 1.67 -10.46
N PRO A 11 4.80 0.49 -9.92
CA PRO A 11 5.14 0.34 -8.50
C PRO A 11 6.39 1.14 -8.09
N ALA A 12 7.38 1.29 -8.98
CA ALA A 12 8.54 2.16 -8.75
C ALA A 12 8.14 3.63 -8.52
N SER A 13 7.29 4.18 -9.41
CA SER A 13 6.80 5.56 -9.30
C SER A 13 5.97 5.77 -8.03
N LEU A 14 5.20 4.75 -7.61
CA LEU A 14 4.46 4.78 -6.35
C LEU A 14 5.41 4.88 -5.16
N ARG A 15 6.45 4.05 -5.12
CA ARG A 15 7.46 4.08 -4.06
C ARG A 15 8.12 5.45 -4.01
N ALA A 16 8.65 5.91 -5.14
CA ALA A 16 9.34 7.19 -5.23
C ALA A 16 8.44 8.34 -4.75
N TRP A 17 7.16 8.33 -5.14
CA TRP A 17 6.19 9.31 -4.64
C TRP A 17 5.99 9.20 -3.12
N LEU A 18 5.73 8.01 -2.58
CA LEU A 18 5.56 7.82 -1.13
C LEU A 18 6.77 8.30 -0.33
N GLU A 19 7.97 7.90 -0.75
CA GLU A 19 9.23 8.19 -0.08
C GLU A 19 9.67 9.65 -0.24
N SER A 20 9.27 10.32 -1.33
CA SER A 20 9.45 11.77 -1.47
C SER A 20 8.76 12.57 -0.36
N GLN A 21 7.73 12.00 0.27
CA GLN A 21 6.98 12.60 1.38
C GLN A 21 7.60 12.23 2.75
N ALA A 22 8.76 11.56 2.79
CA ALA A 22 9.40 11.22 4.06
C ALA A 22 9.74 12.46 4.90
N GLY A 23 10.10 13.58 4.26
CA GLY A 23 10.39 14.84 4.94
C GLY A 23 9.20 15.46 5.68
N SER A 24 7.96 15.18 5.27
CA SER A 24 6.74 15.61 5.97
C SER A 24 6.28 14.64 7.05
N GLY A 25 6.94 13.48 7.19
CA GLY A 25 6.56 12.41 8.14
C GLY A 25 5.36 11.57 7.70
N GLU A 26 4.61 12.01 6.69
CA GLU A 26 3.47 11.28 6.14
C GLU A 26 3.21 11.61 4.67
N ALA A 27 2.71 10.62 3.94
CA ALA A 27 2.15 10.78 2.61
C ALA A 27 0.63 10.96 2.71
N ARG A 28 0.08 11.87 1.92
CA ARG A 28 -1.35 12.20 1.94
C ARG A 28 -1.98 11.98 0.57
N ILE A 29 -3.11 11.28 0.54
CA ILE A 29 -4.00 11.22 -0.63
C ILE A 29 -5.38 11.73 -0.27
N THR A 30 -6.10 12.35 -1.21
CA THR A 30 -7.48 12.79 -0.96
C THR A 30 -8.49 11.69 -1.26
N THR A 31 -9.54 11.60 -0.45
CA THR A 31 -10.76 10.86 -0.76
C THR A 31 -11.99 11.74 -0.58
N ARG A 32 -13.03 11.50 -1.37
CA ARG A 32 -14.32 12.22 -1.25
C ARG A 32 -15.19 11.67 -0.11
N TYR A 33 -15.08 10.36 0.16
CA TYR A 33 -15.92 9.68 1.15
C TYR A 33 -15.02 8.96 2.15
N LEU A 34 -15.25 9.22 3.44
CA LEU A 34 -14.61 8.48 4.52
C LEU A 34 -15.07 7.02 4.51
N PRO A 35 -14.20 6.04 4.80
CA PRO A 35 -14.63 4.65 4.98
C PRO A 35 -15.67 4.52 6.09
N LYS A 36 -16.65 3.63 5.89
CA LYS A 36 -17.66 3.33 6.92
C LYS A 36 -17.07 2.68 8.17
N ARG A 37 -15.99 1.90 8.03
CA ARG A 37 -15.33 1.18 9.13
C ARG A 37 -14.01 1.85 9.54
N VAL A 38 -14.00 3.18 9.59
CA VAL A 38 -12.78 3.96 9.87
C VAL A 38 -12.13 3.58 11.21
N GLU A 39 -12.94 3.34 12.24
CA GLU A 39 -12.47 2.97 13.58
C GLU A 39 -11.69 1.66 13.58
N GLU A 40 -12.13 0.69 12.77
CA GLU A 40 -11.50 -0.62 12.61
C GLU A 40 -10.23 -0.60 11.75
N MET A 41 -9.93 0.54 11.11
CA MET A 41 -8.74 0.70 10.28
C MET A 41 -7.53 1.19 11.09
N THR A 42 -7.71 1.43 12.39
CA THR A 42 -6.62 1.78 13.30
C THR A 42 -5.57 0.65 13.32
N GLY A 43 -4.31 0.97 13.07
CA GLY A 43 -3.23 -0.02 12.95
C GLY A 43 -3.25 -0.83 11.64
N GLY A 44 -4.19 -0.54 10.73
CA GLY A 44 -4.26 -1.13 9.40
C GLY A 44 -3.25 -0.54 8.42
N SER A 45 -3.48 -0.79 7.14
CA SER A 45 -2.67 -0.20 6.05
C SER A 45 -3.57 0.23 4.88
N LEU A 46 -2.94 0.72 3.82
CA LEU A 46 -3.50 0.77 2.49
C LEU A 46 -2.69 -0.18 1.58
N TYR A 47 -3.33 -1.16 0.96
CA TYR A 47 -2.79 -2.00 -0.10
C TYR A 47 -2.88 -1.30 -1.46
N TRP A 48 -1.89 -1.55 -2.29
CA TRP A 48 -1.78 -0.98 -3.62
C TRP A 48 -1.98 -2.09 -4.64
N ILE A 49 -2.85 -1.84 -5.63
CA ILE A 49 -3.07 -2.75 -6.74
C ILE A 49 -2.53 -2.12 -8.01
N HIS A 50 -1.71 -2.88 -8.72
CA HIS A 50 -1.26 -2.57 -10.07
C HIS A 50 -1.45 -3.82 -10.94
N ALA A 51 -1.94 -3.64 -12.18
CA ALA A 51 -2.21 -4.75 -13.11
C ALA A 51 -2.95 -5.95 -12.48
N HIS A 52 -4.03 -5.68 -11.73
CA HIS A 52 -4.82 -6.68 -11.00
C HIS A 52 -4.04 -7.53 -9.97
N THR A 53 -2.94 -7.01 -9.45
CA THR A 53 -2.12 -7.68 -8.45
C THR A 53 -1.84 -6.73 -7.30
N ILE A 54 -1.91 -7.22 -6.06
CA ILE A 54 -1.44 -6.48 -4.90
C ILE A 54 0.09 -6.45 -4.95
N ILE A 55 0.65 -5.25 -4.97
CA ILE A 55 2.09 -5.00 -5.14
C ILE A 55 2.79 -4.58 -3.83
N GLY A 56 2.02 -4.12 -2.85
CA GLY A 56 2.58 -3.62 -1.60
C GLY A 56 1.53 -2.96 -0.73
N ARG A 57 1.95 -2.50 0.44
CA ARG A 57 1.13 -1.76 1.39
C ARG A 57 1.86 -0.57 1.99
N SER A 58 1.09 0.41 2.45
CA SER A 58 1.58 1.54 3.25
C SER A 58 0.78 1.60 4.55
N PRO A 59 1.43 1.57 5.73
CA PRO A 59 0.74 1.71 7.02
C PRO A 59 -0.17 2.94 7.06
N LEU A 60 -1.36 2.77 7.61
CA LEU A 60 -2.33 3.85 7.73
C LEU A 60 -2.10 4.59 9.04
N LEU A 61 -1.87 5.90 8.95
CA LEU A 61 -1.70 6.77 10.12
C LEU A 61 -3.04 7.35 10.58
N GLY A 62 -3.99 7.51 9.66
CA GLY A 62 -5.35 7.94 9.99
C GLY A 62 -6.04 8.68 8.85
N PHE A 63 -7.09 9.40 9.23
CA PHE A 63 -7.86 10.26 8.33
C PHE A 63 -8.03 11.64 8.95
N GLU A 64 -8.06 12.67 8.11
CA GLU A 64 -8.22 14.06 8.54
C GLU A 64 -9.08 14.81 7.54
N GLU A 65 -10.00 15.64 8.00
CA GLU A 65 -10.83 16.45 7.10
C GLU A 65 -10.01 17.59 6.50
N THR A 66 -10.15 17.84 5.19
CA THR A 66 -9.39 18.90 4.51
C THR A 66 -10.04 20.29 4.62
N GLY A 67 -11.22 20.39 5.25
CA GLY A 67 -12.05 21.59 5.27
C GLY A 67 -12.76 21.92 3.94
N GLN A 68 -12.66 21.04 2.93
CA GLN A 68 -13.25 21.25 1.60
C GLN A 68 -14.23 20.12 1.20
N GLY A 69 -14.84 19.46 2.20
CA GLY A 69 -15.71 18.30 1.97
C GLY A 69 -14.96 17.08 1.42
N ARG A 70 -13.66 16.99 1.71
CA ARG A 70 -12.80 15.85 1.40
C ARG A 70 -12.03 15.45 2.66
N TYR A 71 -11.42 14.27 2.58
CA TYR A 71 -10.58 13.74 3.65
C TYR A 71 -9.19 13.42 3.11
N TRP A 72 -8.17 13.77 3.87
CA TRP A 72 -6.84 13.20 3.77
C TRP A 72 -6.86 11.78 4.30
N VAL A 73 -6.30 10.85 3.53
CA VAL A 73 -5.86 9.55 3.99
C VAL A 73 -4.38 9.70 4.27
N ARG A 74 -4.00 9.59 5.54
CA ARG A 74 -2.64 9.79 6.02
C ARG A 74 -1.94 8.45 6.09
N LEU A 75 -0.84 8.31 5.39
CA LEU A 75 -0.08 7.07 5.22
C LEU A 75 1.35 7.28 5.69
N ALA A 76 1.96 6.22 6.22
CA ALA A 76 3.40 6.22 6.37
C ALA A 76 4.06 6.40 4.98
N PRO A 77 5.09 7.23 4.84
CA PRO A 77 5.70 7.59 3.57
C PRO A 77 6.65 6.49 3.06
N ARG A 78 6.16 5.25 3.01
CA ARG A 78 6.91 4.07 2.58
C ARG A 78 6.01 3.05 1.89
N LEU A 79 6.57 2.33 0.93
CA LEU A 79 5.95 1.18 0.30
C LEU A 79 6.57 -0.12 0.81
N ILE A 80 5.83 -0.86 1.61
CA ILE A 80 6.23 -2.19 2.09
C ILE A 80 5.82 -3.21 1.00
N PRO A 81 6.76 -3.92 0.37
CA PRO A 81 6.43 -4.95 -0.60
C PRO A 81 5.73 -6.13 0.10
N VAL A 82 4.78 -6.77 -0.59
CA VAL A 82 4.03 -7.93 -0.08
C VAL A 82 4.02 -9.03 -1.13
N ARG A 83 3.82 -10.28 -0.72
CA ARG A 83 3.71 -11.39 -1.67
C ARG A 83 2.62 -11.09 -2.70
N THR A 84 2.97 -11.22 -3.97
CA THR A 84 2.09 -10.90 -5.08
C THR A 84 0.83 -11.76 -4.98
N SER A 85 -0.33 -11.09 -4.93
CA SER A 85 -1.63 -11.76 -4.83
C SER A 85 -2.59 -11.17 -5.85
N PRO A 86 -3.28 -12.00 -6.66
CA PRO A 86 -4.30 -11.53 -7.59
C PRO A 86 -5.41 -10.77 -6.86
N LYS A 87 -5.70 -9.55 -7.30
CA LYS A 87 -6.81 -8.74 -6.80
C LYS A 87 -7.22 -7.72 -7.86
N ARG A 88 -8.49 -7.77 -8.27
CA ARG A 88 -9.01 -6.79 -9.24
C ARG A 88 -9.06 -5.39 -8.62
N ALA A 89 -8.64 -4.39 -9.38
CA ALA A 89 -8.80 -3.00 -9.00
C ALA A 89 -10.30 -2.64 -8.94
N HIS A 90 -10.70 -1.86 -7.95
CA HIS A 90 -12.08 -1.41 -7.78
C HIS A 90 -12.13 0.07 -7.44
N GLN A 91 -13.28 0.69 -7.72
CA GLN A 91 -13.57 2.05 -7.28
C GLN A 91 -14.23 2.02 -5.90
N GLY A 92 -13.75 2.84 -4.96
CA GLY A 92 -14.33 2.96 -3.62
C GLY A 92 -13.61 2.16 -2.53
N TRP A 93 -14.22 2.09 -1.33
CA TRP A 93 -13.65 1.35 -0.19
C TRP A 93 -14.02 -0.13 -0.27
N ARG A 94 -13.01 -0.99 -0.10
CA ARG A 94 -13.15 -2.43 0.16
C ARG A 94 -12.24 -2.79 1.30
N TYR A 95 -12.69 -3.74 2.11
CA TYR A 95 -11.97 -4.23 3.27
C TYR A 95 -11.29 -5.55 2.90
N LEU A 96 -10.01 -5.67 3.23
CA LEU A 96 -9.29 -6.93 3.23
C LEU A 96 -9.26 -7.45 4.66
N GLU A 97 -9.75 -8.67 4.87
CA GLU A 97 -9.62 -9.35 6.16
C GLU A 97 -8.17 -9.74 6.39
N ASP A 98 -7.76 -9.85 7.65
CA ASP A 98 -6.36 -10.11 7.99
C ASP A 98 -5.90 -11.50 7.50
N LYS A 99 -6.82 -12.47 7.35
CA LYS A 99 -6.55 -13.77 6.74
C LYS A 99 -6.26 -13.70 5.23
N ASP A 100 -6.79 -12.68 4.55
CA ASP A 100 -6.66 -12.46 3.11
C ASP A 100 -5.54 -11.46 2.80
N ALA A 101 -4.90 -10.91 3.84
CA ALA A 101 -3.78 -9.99 3.71
C ALA A 101 -2.53 -10.76 3.25
N PRO A 102 -1.95 -10.43 2.09
CA PRO A 102 -0.69 -11.04 1.70
C PRO A 102 0.40 -10.66 2.71
N PRO A 103 1.28 -11.61 3.09
CA PRO A 103 2.37 -11.32 4.00
C PRO A 103 3.39 -10.39 3.34
N ASP A 104 4.08 -9.60 4.16
CA ASP A 104 5.18 -8.76 3.69
C ASP A 104 6.30 -9.60 3.07
N LEU A 105 6.94 -9.05 2.03
CA LEU A 105 8.17 -9.61 1.48
C LEU A 105 9.36 -9.12 2.31
N GLY A 106 10.22 -10.04 2.76
CA GLY A 106 11.39 -9.73 3.59
C GLY A 106 11.08 -9.50 5.08
N SER A 107 9.96 -10.04 5.59
CA SER A 107 9.72 -10.14 7.05
C SER A 107 10.25 -11.45 7.66
N GLY A 108 10.90 -12.29 6.86
CA GLY A 108 11.99 -13.17 7.32
C GLY A 108 13.29 -12.36 7.39
N GLU A 109 14.21 -12.76 8.25
CA GLU A 109 15.44 -12.07 8.63
C GLU A 109 16.26 -11.52 7.45
N ALA A 110 17.18 -10.60 7.75
CA ALA A 110 17.93 -9.73 6.83
C ALA A 110 18.76 -10.39 5.69
N ASP A 111 18.58 -11.68 5.42
CA ASP A 111 19.17 -12.47 4.32
C ASP A 111 18.22 -12.67 3.12
N ASP A 112 16.96 -12.24 3.20
CA ASP A 112 15.94 -12.58 2.19
C ASP A 112 16.14 -11.92 0.82
N LEU A 113 16.94 -10.85 0.67
CA LEU A 113 17.25 -10.32 -0.67
C LEU A 113 18.22 -11.24 -1.43
N GLU A 114 19.10 -11.96 -0.72
CA GLU A 114 20.00 -12.96 -1.29
C GLU A 114 19.33 -14.35 -1.42
N ALA A 115 18.37 -14.67 -0.53
CA ALA A 115 17.64 -15.94 -0.54
C ALA A 115 16.35 -15.95 -1.39
N MET A 116 15.92 -14.80 -1.90
CA MET A 116 14.69 -14.70 -2.70
C MET A 116 14.87 -15.46 -4.03
N PRO A 117 13.95 -16.40 -4.36
CA PRO A 117 13.99 -17.10 -5.63
C PRO A 117 14.11 -16.11 -6.80
N PRO A 118 14.97 -16.37 -7.80
CA PRO A 118 15.17 -15.45 -8.93
C PRO A 118 13.88 -15.07 -9.66
N ALA A 119 12.87 -15.93 -9.61
CA ALA A 119 11.54 -15.65 -10.17
C ALA A 119 10.80 -14.53 -9.40
N LEU A 120 10.88 -14.52 -8.06
CA LEU A 120 10.27 -13.50 -7.21
C LEU A 120 11.07 -12.19 -7.24
N LEU A 121 12.40 -12.27 -7.21
CA LEU A 121 13.28 -11.13 -7.47
C LEU A 121 12.99 -10.53 -8.86
N GLY A 122 12.84 -11.37 -9.88
CA GLY A 122 12.48 -10.96 -11.23
C GLY A 122 11.08 -10.35 -11.32
N GLU A 123 10.11 -10.81 -10.52
CA GLU A 123 8.80 -10.17 -10.41
C GLU A 123 8.89 -8.80 -9.75
N LEU A 124 9.61 -8.68 -8.64
CA LEU A 124 9.78 -7.40 -7.96
C LEU A 124 10.60 -6.42 -8.79
N THR A 125 11.67 -6.87 -9.45
CA THR A 125 12.47 -6.07 -10.38
C THR A 125 11.62 -5.62 -11.58
N ARG A 126 10.81 -6.52 -12.17
CA ARG A 126 9.85 -6.16 -13.24
C ARG A 126 8.83 -5.13 -12.78
N LEU A 127 8.44 -5.20 -11.51
CA LEU A 127 7.54 -4.24 -10.87
C LEU A 127 8.27 -2.97 -10.41
N GLY A 128 9.61 -2.93 -10.44
CA GLY A 128 10.42 -1.84 -9.90
C GLY A 128 10.28 -1.66 -8.39
N LEU A 129 10.07 -2.78 -7.70
CA LEU A 129 9.92 -2.91 -6.24
C LEU A 129 11.21 -3.34 -5.53
N VAL A 130 12.30 -3.58 -6.24
CA VAL A 130 13.67 -3.67 -5.68
C VAL A 130 14.65 -3.18 -6.73
#